data_AF-A0A399RJI4-F1
#
_entry.id   AF-A0A399RJI4-F1
#
_cell.length_a   1.000
_cell.length_b   1.000
_cell.length_c   1.000
_cell.angle_alpha   90.00
_cell.angle_beta   90.00
_cell.angle_gamma   90.00
#
_symmetry.space_group_name_H-M   'P 1'
#
loop_
_entity.id
_entity.type
_entity.pdbx_description
1 polymer ?
#
loop_
_entity_poly.entity_id
_entity_poly.type
_entity_poly.pdbx_seq_one_letter_code
_entity_poly.pdbx_strand_id
1 'polypeptide(L)'
;MNESTGAQKKTRRGLMFGIPLTLILGGGLSFFANVLSVQDSVCSLGFAQPGIADLCGAIGAGGKPTKRERLAWDALDTNSCEALRQHIQSFPGGVFRDDAADLLQASRTIETERWEPVERRLAIFVDGGPDPSGDVASAKSAAQEKATRKAGQMCRSFAATASYKLDSASADVTEWMCAEQGGGQVCSLEGEAVCSLQLRGIVETETCGSR
;
A
#
# COMPACT_ATOMS: atom_id res chain seq x y z
N MET A 1 11.56 -17.73 -25.78
CA MET A 1 10.89 -18.40 -26.92
C MET A 1 9.39 -18.28 -26.71
N ASN A 2 8.76 -17.43 -27.51
CA ASN A 2 7.42 -17.57 -28.12
C ASN A 2 6.93 -16.18 -28.51
N GLU A 3 7.17 -15.89 -29.78
CA GLU A 3 6.45 -14.94 -30.62
C GLU A 3 4.93 -15.17 -30.56
N SER A 4 4.14 -14.09 -30.52
CA SER A 4 2.95 -14.02 -31.36
C SER A 4 2.65 -12.57 -31.74
N THR A 5 2.96 -12.28 -33.00
CA THR A 5 2.66 -11.06 -33.74
C THR A 5 1.22 -11.16 -34.25
N GLY A 6 0.32 -10.35 -33.70
CA GLY A 6 -1.09 -10.29 -34.11
C GLY A 6 -1.35 -9.17 -35.13
N ALA A 7 -1.84 -9.57 -36.30
CA ALA A 7 -1.89 -8.81 -37.55
C ALA A 7 -2.97 -7.71 -37.65
N GLN A 8 -2.70 -6.77 -38.57
CA GLN A 8 -3.55 -5.66 -38.99
C GLN A 8 -4.92 -6.07 -39.52
N LYS A 9 -5.93 -5.21 -39.29
CA LYS A 9 -7.13 -5.10 -40.14
C LYS A 9 -7.38 -3.64 -40.52
N LYS A 10 -6.92 -3.26 -41.72
CA LYS A 10 -7.29 -2.01 -42.39
C LYS A 10 -8.63 -2.21 -43.08
N THR A 11 -9.67 -1.50 -42.64
CA THR A 11 -10.96 -1.44 -43.33
C THR A 11 -11.11 -0.07 -43.98
N ARG A 12 -11.09 -0.09 -45.32
CA ARG A 12 -11.28 1.05 -46.23
C ARG A 12 -12.76 1.31 -46.49
N ARG A 13 -13.08 2.58 -46.76
CA ARG A 13 -14.06 3.12 -47.74
C ARG A 13 -15.56 2.89 -47.52
N GLY A 14 -16.29 4.00 -47.53
CA GLY A 14 -17.39 4.21 -48.48
C GLY A 14 -18.56 5.10 -48.00
N LEU A 15 -19.09 5.88 -48.96
CA LEU A 15 -20.28 6.77 -48.95
C LEU A 15 -20.05 8.19 -48.38
N MET A 16 -20.03 9.31 -49.13
CA MET A 16 -20.76 9.79 -50.34
C MET A 16 -22.29 9.96 -50.15
N PHE A 17 -22.77 11.19 -50.41
CA PHE A 17 -24.14 11.70 -50.58
C PHE A 17 -25.00 11.86 -49.31
N GLY A 18 -25.66 12.99 -49.03
CA GLY A 18 -25.89 14.21 -49.79
C GLY A 18 -26.44 15.32 -48.89
N ILE A 19 -26.27 16.55 -49.34
CA ILE A 19 -26.70 17.79 -48.68
C ILE A 19 -28.14 18.10 -49.13
N PRO A 20 -29.16 18.08 -48.26
CA PRO A 20 -30.38 18.80 -48.54
C PRO A 20 -30.18 20.28 -48.21
N LEU A 21 -30.18 21.07 -49.26
CA LEU A 21 -30.31 22.52 -49.25
C LEU A 21 -31.70 22.88 -48.69
N THR A 22 -31.81 23.19 -47.41
CA THR A 22 -33.07 23.71 -46.81
C THR A 22 -33.04 25.23 -46.79
N LEU A 23 -34.00 25.79 -47.52
CA LEU A 23 -34.26 27.20 -47.71
C LEU A 23 -34.56 27.95 -46.40
N ILE A 24 -33.88 29.08 -46.32
CA ILE A 24 -34.08 30.28 -45.52
C ILE A 24 -35.58 30.61 -45.35
N LEU A 25 -36.09 30.50 -44.12
CA LEU A 25 -37.32 31.14 -43.65
C LEU A 25 -37.26 31.23 -42.11
N GLY A 26 -36.94 32.41 -41.56
CA GLY A 26 -37.02 32.67 -40.12
C GLY A 26 -36.00 33.64 -39.54
N GLY A 27 -35.89 34.86 -40.09
CA GLY A 27 -35.02 35.93 -39.59
C GLY A 27 -35.48 36.60 -38.28
N GLY A 28 -35.78 35.82 -37.23
CA GLY A 28 -36.31 36.34 -35.97
C GLY A 28 -35.75 35.71 -34.68
N LEU A 29 -34.83 34.75 -34.75
CA LEU A 29 -34.32 34.03 -33.55
C LEU A 29 -32.80 34.14 -33.31
N SER A 30 -32.07 34.91 -34.13
CA SER A 30 -30.61 35.04 -34.00
C SER A 30 -30.13 35.94 -32.86
N PHE A 31 -31.02 36.68 -32.19
CA PHE A 31 -30.65 37.48 -31.00
C PHE A 31 -30.62 36.66 -29.70
N PHE A 32 -31.38 35.57 -29.58
CA PHE A 32 -31.37 34.75 -28.36
C PHE A 32 -30.19 33.78 -28.29
N ALA A 33 -29.65 33.35 -29.44
CA ALA A 33 -28.47 32.47 -29.48
C ALA A 33 -27.17 33.18 -29.03
N ASN A 34 -27.09 34.52 -29.11
CA ASN A 34 -25.90 35.28 -28.70
C ASN A 34 -25.86 35.61 -27.19
N VAL A 35 -27.01 35.65 -26.50
CA VAL A 35 -27.05 36.00 -25.07
C VAL A 35 -26.41 34.89 -24.21
N LEU A 36 -26.51 33.62 -24.63
CA LEU A 36 -25.90 32.50 -23.92
C LEU A 36 -24.37 32.50 -24.04
N SER A 37 -23.82 32.92 -25.19
CA SER A 37 -22.37 33.02 -25.40
C SER A 37 -21.71 34.12 -24.55
N VAL A 38 -22.42 35.21 -24.26
CA VAL A 38 -21.91 36.29 -23.40
C VAL A 38 -21.85 35.87 -21.94
N GLN A 39 -22.76 34.98 -21.49
CA GLN A 39 -22.78 34.51 -20.09
C GLN A 39 -21.52 33.70 -19.74
N ASP A 40 -21.05 32.83 -20.64
CA ASP A 40 -19.80 32.07 -20.41
C ASP A 40 -18.57 32.98 -20.31
N SER A 41 -18.56 34.08 -21.08
CA SER A 41 -17.48 35.07 -21.03
C SER A 41 -17.46 35.82 -19.70
N VAL A 42 -18.63 36.20 -19.16
CA VAL A 42 -18.74 36.93 -17.88
C VAL A 42 -18.29 36.07 -16.69
N CYS A 43 -18.61 34.78 -16.69
CA CYS A 43 -18.17 33.83 -15.64
C CYS A 43 -16.67 33.49 -15.69
N SER A 44 -15.93 33.96 -16.70
CA SER A 44 -14.50 33.71 -16.89
C SER A 44 -13.60 34.93 -16.65
N LEU A 45 -14.18 36.11 -16.35
CA LEU A 45 -13.41 37.33 -16.10
C LEU A 45 -12.59 37.22 -14.80
N GLY A 46 -11.26 37.09 -14.95
CA GLY A 46 -10.33 36.78 -13.85
C GLY A 46 -10.24 37.83 -12.73
N PHE A 47 -10.71 39.06 -12.92
CA PHE A 47 -10.53 40.15 -11.94
C PHE A 47 -11.39 40.02 -10.67
N ALA A 48 -12.36 39.12 -10.64
CA ALA A 48 -13.28 38.93 -9.50
C ALA A 48 -13.46 37.45 -9.10
N GLN A 49 -12.48 36.61 -9.44
CA GLN A 49 -12.39 35.25 -8.89
C GLN A 49 -11.87 35.30 -7.44
N PRO A 50 -12.34 34.40 -6.54
CA PRO A 50 -13.23 33.26 -6.79
C PRO A 50 -14.74 33.57 -6.71
N GLY A 51 -15.16 34.77 -6.28
CA GLY A 51 -16.56 35.06 -5.93
C GLY A 51 -17.57 34.94 -7.08
N ILE A 52 -17.22 35.41 -8.29
CA ILE A 52 -18.11 35.29 -9.46
C ILE A 52 -18.25 33.83 -9.93
N ALA A 53 -17.17 33.06 -9.85
CA ALA A 53 -17.19 31.64 -10.21
C ALA A 53 -18.11 30.84 -9.27
N ASP A 54 -18.07 31.14 -7.97
CA ASP A 54 -18.94 30.52 -6.97
C ASP A 54 -20.43 30.85 -7.24
N LEU A 55 -20.75 32.08 -7.69
CA LEU A 55 -22.11 32.48 -8.05
C LEU A 55 -22.60 31.78 -9.34
N CYS A 56 -21.75 31.69 -10.36
CA CYS A 56 -22.05 30.97 -11.60
C CYS A 56 -22.26 29.47 -11.33
N GLY A 57 -21.44 28.86 -10.47
CA GLY A 57 -21.61 27.48 -10.04
C GLY A 57 -22.91 27.25 -9.27
N ALA A 58 -23.36 28.22 -8.45
CA ALA A 58 -24.63 28.12 -7.72
C ALA A 58 -25.87 28.11 -8.63
N ILE A 59 -25.80 28.76 -9.81
CA ILE A 59 -26.87 28.74 -10.82
C ILE A 59 -26.66 27.68 -11.91
N GLY A 60 -25.59 26.87 -11.81
CA GLY A 60 -25.27 25.82 -12.78
C GLY A 60 -24.82 26.33 -14.16
N ALA A 61 -24.39 27.59 -14.26
CA ALA A 61 -23.97 28.20 -15.52
C ALA A 61 -22.46 28.05 -15.76
N GLY A 62 -22.08 27.76 -17.01
CA GLY A 62 -20.69 27.79 -17.48
C GLY A 62 -19.75 26.72 -16.90
N GLY A 63 -20.30 25.61 -16.40
CA GLY A 63 -19.50 24.48 -15.89
C GLY A 63 -18.55 24.88 -14.76
N LYS A 64 -18.94 25.82 -13.90
CA LYS A 64 -18.14 26.27 -12.75
C LYS A 64 -18.47 25.46 -11.49
N PRO A 65 -17.48 25.08 -10.68
CA PRO A 65 -17.73 24.35 -9.45
C PRO A 65 -18.51 25.23 -8.46
N THR A 66 -19.32 24.59 -7.61
CA THR A 66 -19.91 25.32 -6.48
C THR A 66 -18.84 25.70 -5.46
N LYS A 67 -19.06 26.75 -4.65
CA LYS A 67 -18.14 27.11 -3.55
C LYS A 67 -17.82 25.91 -2.65
N ARG A 68 -18.83 25.09 -2.34
CA ARG A 68 -18.69 23.90 -1.50
C ARG A 68 -17.79 22.85 -2.15
N GLU A 69 -17.98 22.60 -3.44
CA GLU A 69 -17.17 21.65 -4.22
C GLU A 69 -15.72 22.11 -4.34
N ARG A 70 -15.50 23.39 -4.68
CA ARG A 70 -14.16 23.97 -4.78
C ARG A 70 -13.39 23.86 -3.47
N LEU A 71 -13.99 24.25 -2.35
CA LEU A 71 -13.35 24.13 -1.05
C LEU A 71 -13.09 22.66 -0.67
N ALA A 72 -14.00 21.74 -0.99
CA ALA A 72 -13.79 20.32 -0.76
C ALA A 72 -12.66 19.76 -1.63
N TRP A 73 -12.55 20.22 -2.88
CA TRP A 73 -11.49 19.85 -3.81
C TRP A 73 -10.13 20.38 -3.35
N ASP A 74 -10.06 21.66 -2.96
CA ASP A 74 -8.85 22.32 -2.45
C ASP A 74 -8.35 21.67 -1.15
N ALA A 75 -9.25 21.07 -0.37
CA ALA A 75 -8.95 20.42 0.90
C ALA A 75 -8.59 18.93 0.81
N LEU A 76 -8.59 18.30 -0.37
CA LEU A 76 -8.24 16.88 -0.46
C LEU A 76 -6.76 16.66 -0.20
N ASP A 77 -6.46 15.64 0.60
CA ASP A 77 -5.09 15.16 0.79
C ASP A 77 -4.49 14.69 -0.54
N THR A 78 -3.28 15.16 -0.84
CA THR A 78 -2.56 14.76 -2.04
C THR A 78 -2.28 13.25 -2.02
N ASN A 79 -2.44 12.59 -3.17
CA ASN A 79 -2.25 11.14 -3.37
C ASN A 79 -3.23 10.22 -2.62
N SER A 80 -4.25 10.75 -1.93
CA SER A 80 -5.24 9.94 -1.22
C SER A 80 -6.34 9.44 -2.16
N CYS A 81 -6.28 8.16 -2.53
CA CYS A 81 -7.32 7.52 -3.35
C CYS A 81 -8.68 7.54 -2.65
N GLU A 82 -8.71 7.37 -1.32
CA GLU A 82 -9.95 7.40 -0.56
C GLU A 82 -10.61 8.79 -0.59
N ALA A 83 -9.80 9.85 -0.46
CA ALA A 83 -10.31 11.22 -0.55
C ALA A 83 -10.91 11.52 -1.93
N LEU A 84 -10.30 11.02 -3.01
CA LEU A 84 -10.85 11.16 -4.37
C LEU A 84 -12.16 10.39 -4.56
N ARG A 85 -12.27 9.14 -4.07
CA ARG A 85 -13.53 8.38 -4.09
C ARG A 85 -14.64 9.09 -3.32
N GLN A 86 -14.32 9.58 -2.13
CA GLN A 86 -15.25 10.35 -1.30
C GLN A 86 -15.69 11.65 -1.99
N HIS A 87 -14.79 12.31 -2.72
CA HIS A 87 -15.13 13.49 -3.50
C HIS A 87 -16.14 13.18 -4.61
N ILE A 88 -15.88 12.15 -5.43
CA ILE A 88 -16.81 11.71 -6.49
C ILE A 88 -18.18 11.34 -5.90
N GLN A 89 -18.20 10.66 -4.75
CA GLN A 89 -19.44 10.30 -4.07
C GLN A 89 -20.21 11.54 -3.57
N SER A 90 -19.49 12.54 -3.06
CA SER A 90 -20.07 13.78 -2.51
C SER A 90 -20.52 14.77 -3.60
N PHE A 91 -19.96 14.65 -4.81
CA PHE A 91 -20.22 15.51 -5.97
C PHE A 91 -20.37 14.68 -7.26
N PRO A 92 -21.42 13.84 -7.39
CA PRO A 92 -21.54 12.87 -8.49
C PRO A 92 -21.75 13.51 -9.87
N GLY A 93 -22.14 14.79 -9.92
CA GLY A 93 -22.18 15.62 -11.13
C GLY A 93 -21.34 16.89 -11.00
N GLY A 94 -20.34 16.85 -10.11
CA GLY A 94 -19.41 17.95 -9.88
C GLY A 94 -18.52 18.21 -11.10
N VAL A 95 -18.01 19.43 -11.18
CA VAL A 95 -17.08 19.85 -12.23
C VAL A 95 -15.75 19.11 -12.12
N PHE A 96 -15.29 18.81 -10.91
CA PHE A 96 -14.02 18.09 -10.69
C PHE A 96 -14.16 16.57 -10.72
N ARG A 97 -15.33 16.04 -11.06
CA ARG A 97 -15.60 14.60 -11.04
C ARG A 97 -14.68 13.82 -11.98
N ASP A 98 -14.53 14.29 -13.22
CA ASP A 98 -13.75 13.59 -14.23
C ASP A 98 -12.25 13.70 -13.92
N ASP A 99 -11.77 14.87 -13.47
CA ASP A 99 -10.40 15.02 -12.95
C ASP A 99 -10.12 14.05 -11.78
N ALA A 100 -11.08 13.89 -10.86
CA ALA A 100 -10.95 12.94 -9.76
C ALA A 100 -10.87 11.49 -10.24
N ALA A 101 -11.66 11.15 -11.26
CA ALA A 101 -11.65 9.83 -11.88
C ALA A 101 -10.33 9.54 -12.60
N ASP A 102 -9.78 10.53 -13.30
CA ASP A 102 -8.48 10.42 -13.97
C ASP A 102 -7.34 10.21 -12.95
N LEU A 103 -7.36 10.93 -11.83
CA LEU A 103 -6.39 10.76 -10.73
C LEU A 103 -6.51 9.39 -10.05
N LEU A 104 -7.73 8.85 -9.94
CA LEU A 104 -7.98 7.48 -9.47
C LEU A 104 -7.50 6.43 -10.47
N GLN A 105 -7.71 6.65 -11.77
CA GLN A 105 -7.23 5.74 -12.80
C GLN A 105 -5.70 5.71 -12.88
N ALA A 106 -5.05 6.81 -12.49
CA ALA A 106 -3.60 6.90 -12.33
C ALA A 106 -3.09 6.27 -11.02
N SER A 107 -3.92 5.53 -10.26
CA SER A 107 -3.48 4.91 -9.02
C SER A 107 -2.40 3.85 -9.25
N ARG A 108 -1.53 3.73 -8.25
CA ARG A 108 -0.46 2.75 -8.19
C ARG A 108 -0.39 2.17 -6.78
N THR A 109 -0.20 0.86 -6.72
CA THR A 109 0.10 0.17 -5.47
C THR A 109 1.59 0.27 -5.20
N ILE A 110 1.95 0.79 -4.03
CA ILE A 110 3.31 0.80 -3.53
C ILE A 110 3.42 -0.26 -2.44
N GLU A 111 4.25 -1.25 -2.68
CA GLU A 111 4.60 -2.26 -1.68
C GLU A 111 5.72 -1.72 -0.79
N THR A 112 5.46 -1.65 0.52
CA THR A 112 6.47 -1.32 1.52
C THR A 112 6.74 -2.53 2.39
N GLU A 113 7.98 -2.97 2.40
CA GLU A 113 8.42 -4.02 3.30
C GLU A 113 8.41 -3.54 4.76
N ARG A 114 7.84 -4.35 5.64
CA ARG A 114 7.87 -4.15 7.09
C ARG A 114 8.38 -5.39 7.80
N TRP A 115 9.00 -5.17 8.95
CA TRP A 115 9.59 -6.21 9.78
C TRP A 115 8.97 -6.13 11.16
N GLU A 116 8.18 -7.16 11.53
CA GLU A 116 7.47 -7.20 12.80
C GLU A 116 8.13 -8.19 13.77
N PRO A 117 8.35 -7.82 15.04
CA PRO A 117 8.98 -8.70 16.00
C PRO A 117 8.06 -9.89 16.34
N VAL A 118 8.63 -11.09 16.35
CA VAL A 118 7.94 -12.34 16.67
C VAL A 118 8.87 -13.29 17.40
N GLU A 119 8.33 -13.99 18.40
CA GLU A 119 9.05 -15.04 19.13
C GLU A 119 8.63 -16.44 18.65
N ARG A 120 9.60 -17.34 18.56
CA ARG A 120 9.37 -18.77 18.33
C ARG A 120 10.13 -19.59 19.37
N ARG A 121 9.46 -20.60 19.90
CA ARG A 121 10.00 -21.52 20.90
C ARG A 121 10.12 -22.91 20.28
N LEU A 122 11.28 -23.53 20.45
CA LEU A 122 11.57 -24.88 19.95
C LEU A 122 12.10 -25.71 21.11
N ALA A 123 11.58 -26.92 21.32
CA ALA A 123 12.10 -27.81 22.36
C ALA A 123 13.59 -28.12 22.13
N ILE A 124 14.40 -28.04 23.18
CA ILE A 124 15.82 -28.39 23.17
C ILE A 124 16.16 -29.36 24.29
N PHE A 125 17.01 -30.32 23.95
CA PHE A 125 17.67 -31.21 24.89
C PHE A 125 19.18 -31.13 24.68
N VAL A 126 19.96 -31.05 25.76
CA VAL A 126 21.42 -31.10 25.70
C VAL A 126 21.91 -32.15 26.68
N ASP A 127 22.69 -33.11 26.17
CA ASP A 127 23.34 -34.13 26.99
C ASP A 127 24.54 -33.58 27.79
N GLY A 128 24.91 -34.28 28.86
CA GLY A 128 26.03 -33.91 29.72
C GLY A 128 27.40 -33.96 29.05
N GLY A 129 27.54 -34.61 27.88
CA GLY A 129 28.82 -34.87 27.22
C GLY A 129 29.77 -35.78 28.02
N PRO A 130 30.97 -36.06 27.47
CA PRO A 130 31.92 -36.98 28.07
C PRO A 130 32.86 -36.35 29.12
N ASP A 131 32.94 -35.01 29.18
CA ASP A 131 33.93 -34.28 29.99
C ASP A 131 33.30 -33.81 31.32
N PRO A 132 33.52 -34.51 32.44
CA PRO A 132 32.95 -34.13 33.73
C PRO A 132 33.63 -32.88 34.29
N SER A 133 32.84 -32.01 34.90
CA SER A 133 33.34 -30.82 35.63
C SER A 133 33.64 -31.15 37.09
N GLY A 134 34.44 -30.31 37.76
CA GLY A 134 34.77 -30.51 39.17
C GLY A 134 33.58 -30.38 40.14
N ASP A 135 32.53 -29.66 39.73
CA ASP A 135 31.34 -29.42 40.55
C ASP A 135 30.08 -29.21 39.68
N VAL A 136 28.91 -29.24 40.33
CA VAL A 136 27.60 -29.12 39.66
C VAL A 136 27.39 -27.74 39.03
N ALA A 137 27.88 -26.66 39.63
CA ALA A 137 27.70 -25.31 39.07
C ALA A 137 28.50 -25.14 37.77
N SER A 138 29.74 -25.62 37.77
CA SER A 138 30.59 -25.68 36.57
C SER A 138 29.96 -26.55 35.48
N ALA A 139 29.41 -27.72 35.84
CA ALA A 139 28.71 -28.61 34.90
C ALA A 139 27.46 -27.96 34.29
N LYS A 140 26.64 -27.29 35.11
CA LYS A 140 25.46 -26.54 34.63
C LYS A 140 25.85 -25.40 33.71
N SER A 141 26.89 -24.64 34.05
CA SER A 141 27.38 -23.55 33.19
C SER A 141 27.84 -24.07 31.83
N ALA A 142 28.61 -25.18 31.80
CA ALA A 142 29.05 -25.79 30.55
C ALA A 142 27.87 -26.29 29.69
N ALA A 143 26.87 -26.90 30.31
CA ALA A 143 25.65 -27.34 29.65
C ALA A 143 24.78 -26.17 29.14
N GLN A 144 24.66 -25.08 29.91
CA GLN A 144 23.99 -23.85 29.48
C GLN A 144 24.66 -23.26 28.23
N GLU A 145 25.99 -23.18 28.18
CA GLU A 145 26.69 -22.70 27.01
C GLU A 145 26.46 -23.59 25.78
N LYS A 146 26.47 -24.91 25.95
CA LYS A 146 26.10 -25.86 24.90
C LYS A 146 24.68 -25.62 24.41
N ALA A 147 23.73 -25.39 25.32
CA ALA A 147 22.34 -25.09 25.00
C ALA A 147 22.17 -23.77 24.24
N THR A 148 22.85 -22.71 24.65
CA THR A 148 22.85 -21.43 23.92
C THR A 148 23.41 -21.60 22.50
N ARG A 149 24.50 -22.35 22.32
CA ARG A 149 25.03 -22.66 20.97
C ARG A 149 24.04 -23.47 20.15
N LYS A 150 23.39 -24.48 20.74
CA LYS A 150 22.37 -25.32 20.09
C LYS A 150 21.13 -24.52 19.71
N ALA A 151 20.63 -23.67 20.60
CA ALA A 151 19.54 -22.72 20.32
C ALA A 151 19.89 -21.82 19.13
N GLY A 152 21.10 -21.25 19.12
CA GLY A 152 21.59 -20.45 17.99
C GLY A 152 21.63 -21.22 16.67
N GLN A 153 22.03 -22.50 16.68
CA GLN A 153 21.99 -23.35 15.48
C GLN A 153 20.56 -23.61 15.00
N MET A 154 19.64 -23.91 15.92
CA MET A 154 18.24 -24.17 15.60
C MET A 154 17.54 -22.92 15.09
N CYS A 155 17.71 -21.77 15.74
CA CYS A 155 17.09 -20.52 15.33
C CYS A 155 17.59 -20.00 13.97
N ARG A 156 18.82 -20.36 13.56
CA ARG A 156 19.36 -19.99 12.24
C ARG A 156 18.60 -20.61 11.08
N SER A 157 17.86 -21.72 11.26
CA SER A 157 17.05 -22.28 10.18
C SER A 157 15.89 -21.37 9.76
N PHE A 158 15.38 -20.51 10.66
CA PHE A 158 14.37 -19.52 10.29
C PHE A 158 14.95 -18.47 9.32
N ALA A 159 16.17 -18.00 9.59
CA ALA A 159 16.87 -17.05 8.74
C ALA A 159 17.31 -17.62 7.38
N ALA A 160 17.19 -18.94 7.16
CA ALA A 160 17.38 -19.53 5.84
C ALA A 160 16.21 -19.24 4.88
N THR A 161 15.08 -18.76 5.41
CA THR A 161 13.92 -18.34 4.60
C THR A 161 13.92 -16.82 4.42
N ALA A 162 13.40 -16.32 3.29
CA ALA A 162 13.27 -14.88 3.05
C ALA A 162 12.19 -14.18 3.91
N SER A 163 11.43 -14.95 4.70
CA SER A 163 10.33 -14.46 5.52
C SER A 163 10.76 -14.07 6.93
N TYR A 164 11.93 -14.50 7.40
CA TYR A 164 12.39 -14.23 8.76
C TYR A 164 13.79 -13.65 8.78
N LYS A 165 14.01 -12.71 9.69
CA LYS A 165 15.33 -12.24 10.08
C LYS A 165 15.56 -12.61 11.54
N LEU A 166 16.64 -13.34 11.82
CA LEU A 166 17.02 -13.68 13.19
C LEU A 166 17.61 -12.45 13.89
N ASP A 167 17.05 -12.07 15.02
CA ASP A 167 17.55 -10.99 15.87
C ASP A 167 18.43 -11.56 16.98
N SER A 168 17.90 -12.49 17.78
CA SER A 168 18.64 -13.15 18.85
C SER A 168 18.15 -14.58 19.10
N ALA A 169 18.97 -15.39 19.76
CA ALA A 169 18.66 -16.75 20.14
C ALA A 169 19.20 -17.03 21.55
N SER A 170 18.37 -17.62 22.40
CA SER A 170 18.74 -18.01 23.77
C SER A 170 18.14 -19.37 24.13
N ALA A 171 18.66 -19.98 25.19
CA ALA A 171 18.13 -21.20 25.77
C ALA A 171 17.45 -20.86 27.10
N ASP A 172 16.16 -21.20 27.19
CA ASP A 172 15.33 -21.11 28.39
C ASP A 172 15.25 -22.51 29.01
N VAL A 173 15.85 -22.70 30.19
CA VAL A 173 16.01 -24.04 30.79
C VAL A 173 14.88 -24.33 31.76
N THR A 174 14.19 -25.44 31.56
CA THR A 174 13.08 -25.87 32.40
C THR A 174 13.54 -26.91 33.43
N GLU A 175 14.42 -27.84 33.04
CA GLU A 175 14.85 -28.93 33.89
C GLU A 175 16.35 -29.21 33.77
N TRP A 176 16.96 -29.58 34.91
CA TRP A 176 18.36 -29.95 35.04
C TRP A 176 18.47 -31.39 35.56
N MET A 177 19.26 -32.21 34.88
CA MET A 177 19.57 -33.57 35.29
C MET A 177 21.09 -33.70 35.45
N CYS A 178 21.56 -33.73 36.69
CA CYS A 178 22.99 -33.84 36.98
C CYS A 178 23.30 -35.21 37.59
N ALA A 179 24.43 -35.79 37.18
CA ALA A 179 24.90 -37.07 37.68
C ALA A 179 26.43 -37.04 37.84
N GLU A 180 26.92 -37.87 38.75
CA GLU A 180 28.35 -38.11 38.90
C GLU A 180 28.84 -39.07 37.82
N GLN A 181 29.91 -38.70 37.12
CA GLN A 181 30.52 -39.50 36.07
C GLN A 181 32.04 -39.34 36.11
N GLY A 182 32.78 -40.44 36.23
CA GLY A 182 34.25 -40.42 36.19
C GLY A 182 34.90 -39.60 37.31
N GLY A 183 34.25 -39.46 38.48
CA GLY A 183 34.75 -38.67 39.61
C GLY A 183 34.51 -37.15 39.48
N GLY A 184 33.71 -36.71 38.51
CA GLY A 184 33.20 -35.34 38.44
C GLY A 184 31.71 -35.30 38.12
N GLN A 185 31.20 -34.13 37.76
CA GLN A 185 29.78 -33.86 37.53
C GLN A 185 29.50 -33.61 36.05
N VAL A 186 28.47 -34.25 35.51
CA VAL A 186 27.90 -33.94 34.20
C VAL A 186 26.44 -33.52 34.39
N CYS A 187 25.99 -32.52 33.65
CA CYS A 187 24.60 -32.08 33.68
C CYS A 187 24.03 -32.07 32.26
N SER A 188 22.93 -32.77 32.06
CA SER A 188 22.04 -32.57 30.92
C SER A 188 20.93 -31.58 31.28
N LEU A 189 20.31 -31.00 30.27
CA LEU A 189 19.17 -30.10 30.45
C LEU A 189 18.10 -30.32 29.38
N GLU A 190 16.87 -29.99 29.78
CA GLU A 190 15.69 -29.88 28.94
C GLU A 190 15.15 -28.44 29.03
N GLY A 191 14.65 -27.93 27.91
CA GLY A 191 14.06 -26.61 27.86
C GLY A 191 13.65 -26.20 26.46
N GLU A 192 13.68 -24.90 26.19
CA GLU A 192 13.28 -24.31 24.93
C GLU A 192 14.41 -23.40 24.37
N ALA A 193 14.64 -23.47 23.06
CA ALA A 193 15.32 -22.42 22.33
C ALA A 193 14.31 -21.32 22.03
N VAL A 194 14.60 -20.12 22.54
CA VAL A 194 13.82 -18.92 22.28
C VAL A 194 14.48 -18.17 21.13
N CYS A 195 13.79 -18.12 20.00
CA CYS A 195 14.22 -17.42 18.79
C CYS A 195 13.47 -16.10 18.68
N SER A 196 14.16 -14.98 18.89
CA SER A 196 13.65 -13.65 18.59
C SER A 196 13.87 -13.37 17.12
N LEU A 197 12.78 -13.23 16.37
CA LEU A 197 12.78 -13.08 14.92
C LEU A 197 12.07 -11.77 14.54
N GLN A 198 12.31 -11.30 13.32
CA GLN A 198 11.47 -10.34 12.64
C GLN A 198 10.79 -11.06 11.46
N LEU A 199 9.47 -11.01 11.39
CA LEU A 199 8.68 -11.54 10.28
C LEU A 199 8.54 -10.46 9.21
N ARG A 200 8.85 -10.82 7.97
CA ARG A 200 8.66 -9.98 6.80
C ARG A 200 7.17 -9.89 6.46
N GLY A 201 6.65 -8.67 6.53
CA GLY A 201 5.35 -8.29 6.00
C GLY A 201 5.52 -7.39 4.77
N ILE A 202 4.56 -7.45 3.85
CA ILE A 202 4.43 -6.49 2.77
C ILE A 202 3.16 -5.70 3.04
N VAL A 203 3.28 -4.39 3.18
CA VAL A 203 2.14 -3.48 3.29
C VAL A 203 1.96 -2.81 1.95
N GLU A 204 0.86 -3.13 1.30
CA GLU A 204 0.41 -2.46 0.08
C GLU A 204 -0.29 -1.15 0.44
N THR A 205 0.21 -0.04 -0.08
CA THR A 205 -0.45 1.26 0.02
C THR A 205 -0.81 1.74 -1.38
N GLU A 206 -2.10 1.98 -1.60
CA GLU A 206 -2.57 2.60 -2.83
C GLU A 206 -2.26 4.10 -2.79
N THR A 207 -1.57 4.60 -3.80
CA THR A 207 -1.33 6.04 -3.99
C THR A 207 -1.94 6.47 -5.32
N CYS A 208 -2.70 7.56 -5.31
CA CYS A 208 -3.32 8.10 -6.51
C CYS A 208 -2.49 9.22 -7.11
N GLY A 209 -2.86 9.68 -8.32
CA GLY A 209 -2.21 10.81 -8.98
C GLY A 209 -2.18 12.05 -8.08
N SER A 210 -1.09 12.81 -8.14
CA SER A 210 -1.01 14.15 -7.58
C SER A 210 -1.47 15.18 -8.60
N ARG A 211 -2.22 16.19 -8.14
CA ARG A 211 -2.55 17.38 -8.93
C ARG A 211 -1.35 18.29 -9.13
#